data_AF-A0A7S1R057-F1
#
_entry.id   AF-A0A7S1R057-F1
#
_cell.length_a   1.000
_cell.length_b   1.000
_cell.length_c   1.000
_cell.angle_alpha   90.00
_cell.angle_beta   90.00
_cell.angle_gamma   90.00
#
_symmetry.space_group_name_H-M   'P 1'
#
loop_
_entity.id
_entity.type
_entity.pdbx_description
1 polymer ?
#
loop_
_entity_poly.entity_id
_entity_poly.type
_entity_poly.pdbx_seq_one_letter_code
_entity_poly.pdbx_strand_id
1 'polypeptide(L)'
;AILLLLSCWNSGAMPPYLSESANVIEIIPNRFYWTSRRTLPKDTASSHYFSTDSTLTYEPFSADFGPLNLSMTYRYCKMVEAKLNNPSYANKSVIHVCSQDAAMRTNAAALVGLYQVIVMRKTAKQAYQPFAGV
;
A
#
# COMPACT_ATOMS: atom_id res chain seq x y z
N ALA A 1 14.61 -11.42 -20.96
CA ALA A 1 13.60 -11.89 -19.98
C ALA A 1 12.36 -11.00 -20.01
N ILE A 2 11.74 -10.86 -21.19
CA ILE A 2 10.55 -10.03 -21.45
C ILE A 2 9.41 -11.01 -21.76
N LEU A 3 8.95 -11.77 -20.77
CA LEU A 3 7.87 -12.75 -20.95
C LEU A 3 7.17 -13.13 -19.62
N LEU A 4 6.92 -12.16 -18.72
CA LEU A 4 6.19 -12.43 -17.47
C LEU A 4 5.09 -11.40 -17.10
N LEU A 5 4.73 -10.48 -18.00
CA LEU A 5 3.79 -9.40 -17.66
C LEU A 5 2.39 -9.49 -18.28
N LEU A 6 2.00 -10.62 -18.90
CA LEU A 6 0.68 -10.72 -19.55
C LEU A 6 -0.18 -11.93 -19.18
N SER A 7 0.20 -12.81 -18.25
CA SER A 7 -0.52 -14.08 -18.03
C SER A 7 -1.16 -14.29 -16.65
N CYS A 8 -1.22 -13.29 -15.77
CA CYS A 8 -1.86 -13.47 -14.46
C CYS A 8 -2.83 -12.34 -14.11
N TRP A 9 -3.80 -12.05 -14.99
CA TRP A 9 -5.11 -11.65 -14.48
C TRP A 9 -5.87 -12.91 -14.08
N ASN A 10 -5.36 -13.57 -13.04
CA ASN A 10 -6.15 -14.50 -12.27
C ASN A 10 -6.39 -13.75 -10.98
N SER A 11 -7.53 -13.07 -10.88
CA SER A 11 -7.98 -12.45 -9.64
C SER A 11 -8.17 -13.57 -8.62
N GLY A 12 -7.07 -13.94 -7.94
CA GLY A 12 -7.12 -14.83 -6.81
C GLY A 12 -8.09 -14.25 -5.81
N ALA A 13 -8.97 -15.08 -5.27
CA ALA A 13 -9.93 -14.61 -4.28
C ALA A 13 -9.18 -13.94 -3.12
N MET A 14 -9.64 -12.74 -2.74
CA MET A 14 -9.09 -12.00 -1.61
C MET A 14 -9.02 -12.92 -0.38
N PRO A 15 -7.92 -12.92 0.38
CA PRO A 15 -7.83 -13.79 1.55
C PRO A 15 -9.01 -13.54 2.50
N PRO A 16 -9.70 -14.60 2.99
CA PRO A 16 -10.93 -14.45 3.78
C PRO A 16 -10.79 -13.57 5.03
N TYR A 17 -9.58 -13.52 5.60
CA TYR A 17 -9.28 -12.68 6.76
C TYR A 17 -9.17 -11.18 6.43
N LEU A 18 -8.99 -10.81 5.15
CA LEU A 18 -9.00 -9.42 4.68
C LEU A 18 -10.38 -8.99 4.19
N SER A 19 -11.22 -9.92 3.74
CA SER A 19 -12.58 -9.58 3.26
C SER A 19 -13.51 -9.02 4.34
N GLU A 20 -13.18 -9.20 5.62
CA GLU A 20 -13.91 -8.58 6.73
C GLU A 20 -13.59 -7.08 6.91
N SER A 21 -12.53 -6.58 6.28
CA SER A 21 -12.14 -5.17 6.37
C SER A 21 -12.82 -4.36 5.25
N ALA A 22 -13.62 -3.37 5.63
CA ALA A 22 -14.52 -2.65 4.72
C ALA A 22 -13.84 -1.94 3.53
N ASN A 23 -12.52 -1.71 3.57
CA ASN A 23 -11.77 -1.05 2.50
C ASN A 23 -10.39 -1.71 2.33
N VAL A 24 -10.32 -2.82 1.60
CA VAL A 24 -9.06 -3.46 1.22
C VAL A 24 -8.85 -3.33 -0.28
N ILE A 25 -7.67 -2.86 -0.66
CA ILE A 25 -7.25 -2.66 -2.05
C ILE A 25 -6.06 -3.55 -2.32
N GLU A 26 -6.19 -4.41 -3.31
CA GLU A 26 -5.11 -5.26 -3.79
C GLU A 26 -4.25 -4.49 -4.80
N ILE A 27 -2.96 -4.35 -4.50
CA ILE A 27 -1.99 -3.62 -5.33
C ILE A 27 -1.16 -4.58 -6.16
N ILE A 28 -0.69 -5.65 -5.50
CA ILE A 28 -0.01 -6.80 -6.13
C ILE A 28 -0.80 -8.05 -5.72
N PRO A 29 -1.30 -8.84 -6.68
CA PRO A 29 -2.10 -10.01 -6.42
C PRO A 29 -1.48 -10.94 -5.37
N ASN A 30 -2.25 -11.31 -4.34
CA ASN A 30 -1.85 -12.20 -3.25
C ASN A 30 -0.61 -11.75 -2.44
N ARG A 31 -0.16 -10.51 -2.62
CA ARG A 31 1.14 -10.08 -2.10
C ARG A 31 1.11 -8.74 -1.40
N PHE A 32 0.61 -7.69 -2.04
CA PHE A 32 0.66 -6.34 -1.48
C PHE A 32 -0.72 -5.72 -1.47
N TYR A 33 -1.16 -5.31 -0.29
CA TYR A 33 -2.47 -4.75 -0.05
C TYR A 33 -2.37 -3.41 0.67
N TRP A 34 -3.40 -2.60 0.50
CA TRP A 34 -3.63 -1.40 1.27
C TRP A 34 -4.99 -1.49 1.97
N THR A 35 -5.10 -0.95 3.18
CA THR A 35 -6.37 -0.85 3.88
C THR A 35 -6.40 0.33 4.86
N SER A 36 -7.60 0.80 5.18
CA SER A 36 -7.82 1.80 6.24
C SER A 36 -8.49 1.16 7.46
N ARG A 37 -7.85 1.24 8.62
CA ARG A 37 -8.32 0.68 9.90
C ARG A 37 -7.98 1.61 11.05
N ARG A 38 -8.78 1.58 12.13
CA ARG A 38 -8.55 2.39 13.34
C ARG A 38 -7.28 1.99 14.10
N THR A 39 -6.91 0.71 14.03
CA THR A 39 -5.79 0.13 14.77
C THR A 39 -4.91 -0.67 13.83
N LEU A 40 -3.59 -0.59 14.06
CA LEU A 40 -2.63 -1.45 13.38
C LEU A 40 -2.69 -2.86 14.00
N PRO A 41 -3.08 -3.89 13.23
CA PRO A 41 -3.12 -5.26 13.76
C PRO A 41 -1.71 -5.80 14.01
N LYS A 42 -1.63 -6.84 14.85
CA LYS A 42 -0.40 -7.64 14.97
C LYS A 42 -0.26 -8.55 13.75
N ASP A 43 0.99 -8.86 13.42
CA ASP A 43 1.32 -9.86 12.40
C ASP A 43 0.71 -11.22 12.72
N THR A 44 0.33 -11.94 11.67
CA THR A 44 -0.18 -13.32 11.75
C THR A 44 0.78 -14.28 11.03
N ALA A 45 0.43 -15.56 10.98
CA ALA A 45 1.16 -16.54 10.16
C ALA A 45 1.15 -16.18 8.66
N SER A 46 0.05 -15.56 8.18
CA SER A 46 -0.19 -15.27 6.76
C SER A 46 -0.07 -13.78 6.40
N SER A 47 0.16 -12.89 7.38
CA SER A 47 0.07 -11.44 7.18
C SER A 47 1.17 -10.68 7.92
N HIS A 48 1.74 -9.70 7.23
CA HIS A 48 2.60 -8.68 7.82
C HIS A 48 1.93 -7.32 7.68
N TYR A 49 1.66 -6.66 8.79
CA TYR A 49 1.01 -5.35 8.83
C TYR A 49 2.04 -4.27 9.11
N PHE A 50 1.92 -3.14 8.41
CA PHE A 50 2.71 -1.95 8.69
C PHE A 50 1.92 -0.68 8.40
N SER A 51 2.33 0.44 8.99
CA SER A 51 1.74 1.75 8.77
C SER A 51 2.82 2.80 8.59
N THR A 52 2.50 3.86 7.85
CA THR A 52 3.36 5.04 7.71
C THR A 52 2.92 6.23 8.56
N ASP A 53 1.76 6.15 9.21
CA ASP A 53 1.12 7.30 9.88
C ASP A 53 2.01 7.99 10.92
N SER A 54 2.88 7.23 11.60
CA SER A 54 3.83 7.74 12.60
C SER A 54 5.29 7.77 12.13
N THR A 55 5.58 7.32 10.91
CA THR A 55 6.96 7.21 10.40
C THR A 55 7.25 8.15 9.23
N LEU A 56 6.24 8.47 8.42
CA LEU A 56 6.31 9.43 7.32
C LEU A 56 5.28 10.54 7.59
N THR A 57 5.63 11.42 8.52
CA THR A 57 4.76 12.51 8.98
C THR A 57 4.97 13.75 8.13
N TYR A 58 3.89 14.32 7.61
CA TYR A 58 3.90 15.63 6.98
C TYR A 58 4.01 16.72 8.04
N GLU A 59 4.79 17.77 7.77
CA GLU A 59 4.91 18.96 8.64
C GLU A 59 4.07 20.09 8.04
N PRO A 60 2.90 20.43 8.61
CA PRO A 60 2.02 21.47 8.08
C PRO A 60 2.64 22.87 8.21
N PHE A 61 2.45 23.70 7.19
CA PHE A 61 2.72 25.14 7.30
C PHE A 61 1.50 25.91 7.84
N SER A 62 0.29 25.42 7.56
CA SER A 62 -1.01 25.96 7.96
C SER A 62 -2.04 24.82 8.02
N ALA A 63 -3.17 24.95 7.31
CA ALA A 63 -4.21 23.92 7.20
C ALA A 63 -3.94 22.85 6.12
N ASP A 64 -2.77 22.89 5.48
CA ASP A 64 -2.27 21.87 4.57
C ASP A 64 -1.91 20.58 5.31
N PHE A 65 -2.16 19.44 4.66
CA PHE A 65 -1.87 18.13 5.24
C PHE A 65 -1.01 17.24 4.34
N GLY A 66 -0.67 17.70 3.15
CA GLY A 66 0.06 16.91 2.17
C GLY A 66 0.03 17.48 0.74
N PRO A 67 0.49 16.69 -0.24
CA PRO A 67 1.05 15.34 -0.09
C PRO A 67 2.44 15.34 0.56
N LEU A 68 2.89 14.16 0.99
CA LEU A 68 4.26 13.96 1.46
C LEU A 68 5.29 14.31 0.38
N ASN A 69 6.44 14.83 0.80
CA ASN A 69 7.50 15.25 -0.11
C ASN A 69 8.21 14.06 -0.82
N LEU A 70 9.06 14.38 -1.80
CA LEU A 70 9.76 13.37 -2.61
C LEU A 70 10.72 12.48 -1.80
N SER A 71 11.35 13.01 -0.75
CA SER A 71 12.22 12.22 0.14
C SER A 71 11.42 11.13 0.87
N MET A 72 10.25 11.49 1.39
CA MET A 72 9.34 10.53 2.03
C MET A 72 8.76 9.52 1.03
N THR A 73 8.46 9.97 -0.19
CA THR A 73 8.05 9.07 -1.29
C THR A 73 9.13 8.05 -1.62
N TYR A 74 10.39 8.47 -1.72
CA TYR A 74 11.52 7.56 -1.95
C TYR A 74 11.68 6.56 -0.80
N ARG A 75 11.64 7.04 0.45
CA ARG A 75 11.70 6.19 1.66
C ARG A 75 10.57 5.16 1.66
N TYR A 76 9.36 5.57 1.30
CA TYR A 76 8.22 4.66 1.16
C TYR A 76 8.48 3.57 0.14
N CYS A 77 8.96 3.94 -1.06
CA CYS A 77 9.27 2.97 -2.11
C CYS A 77 10.29 1.93 -1.63
N LYS A 78 11.40 2.36 -1.03
CA LYS A 78 12.42 1.46 -0.47
C LYS A 78 11.87 0.60 0.66
N MET A 79 11.00 1.15 1.51
CA MET A 79 10.37 0.42 2.61
C MET A 79 9.48 -0.72 2.09
N VAL A 80 8.66 -0.46 1.07
CA VAL A 80 7.79 -1.48 0.45
C VAL A 80 8.63 -2.56 -0.22
N GLU A 81 9.62 -2.18 -1.04
CA GLU A 81 10.54 -3.14 -1.67
C GLU A 81 11.25 -4.02 -0.64
N ALA A 82 11.75 -3.43 0.44
CA ALA A 82 12.42 -4.17 1.51
C ALA A 82 11.48 -5.18 2.19
N LYS A 83 10.22 -4.82 2.42
CA LYS A 83 9.21 -5.73 2.99
C LYS A 83 8.83 -6.85 2.03
N LEU A 84 8.66 -6.55 0.75
CA LEU A 84 8.29 -7.54 -0.26
C LEU A 84 9.41 -8.56 -0.50
N ASN A 85 10.68 -8.13 -0.41
CA ASN A 85 11.85 -8.97 -0.60
C ASN A 85 12.38 -9.61 0.71
N ASN A 86 11.76 -9.35 1.85
CA ASN A 86 12.20 -9.91 3.13
C ASN A 86 11.85 -11.42 3.19
N PRO A 87 12.83 -12.32 3.38
CA PRO A 87 12.57 -13.77 3.47
C PRO A 87 11.58 -14.16 4.57
N SER A 88 11.56 -13.44 5.69
CA SER A 88 10.62 -13.67 6.80
C SER A 88 9.16 -13.41 6.43
N TYR A 89 8.92 -12.68 5.34
CA TYR A 89 7.59 -12.35 4.83
C TYR A 89 7.29 -13.00 3.48
N ALA A 90 8.14 -13.90 2.99
CA ALA A 90 8.00 -14.50 1.66
C ALA A 90 6.62 -15.18 1.44
N ASN A 91 6.09 -15.83 2.49
CA ASN A 91 4.80 -16.53 2.47
C ASN A 91 3.66 -15.72 3.10
N LYS A 92 3.85 -14.43 3.38
CA LYS A 92 2.85 -13.57 4.02
C LYS A 92 2.36 -12.50 3.06
N SER A 93 1.09 -12.12 3.11
CA SER A 93 0.62 -10.87 2.51
C SER A 93 1.17 -9.66 3.27
N VAL A 94 1.74 -8.69 2.57
CA VAL A 94 2.23 -7.42 3.15
C VAL A 94 1.11 -6.41 3.00
N ILE A 95 0.66 -5.83 4.12
CA ILE A 95 -0.55 -5.01 4.17
C ILE A 95 -0.17 -3.64 4.76
N HIS A 96 -0.27 -2.61 3.92
CA HIS A 96 -0.16 -1.22 4.35
C HIS A 96 -1.48 -0.78 4.99
N VAL A 97 -1.47 -0.52 6.29
CA VAL A 97 -2.60 -0.01 7.05
C VAL A 97 -2.41 1.49 7.29
N CYS A 98 -3.42 2.27 6.98
CA CYS A 98 -3.51 3.67 7.40
C CYS A 98 -4.71 3.86 8.34
N SER A 99 -4.68 4.93 9.14
CA SER A 99 -5.81 5.32 9.98
C SER A 99 -7.03 5.74 9.16
N GLN A 100 -8.15 5.96 9.85
CA GLN A 100 -9.38 6.46 9.24
C GLN A 100 -9.41 7.99 9.13
N ASP A 101 -8.37 8.68 9.59
CA ASP A 101 -8.22 10.11 9.38
C ASP A 101 -8.12 10.41 7.87
N ALA A 102 -8.85 11.43 7.40
CA ALA A 102 -8.94 11.72 5.97
C ALA A 102 -7.61 12.19 5.38
N ALA A 103 -6.84 12.99 6.12
CA ALA A 103 -5.54 13.48 5.67
C ALA A 103 -4.51 12.34 5.61
N MET A 104 -4.43 11.52 6.66
CA MET A 104 -3.53 10.36 6.69
C MET A 104 -3.88 9.34 5.60
N ARG A 105 -5.19 9.04 5.41
CA ARG A 105 -5.65 8.13 4.36
C ARG A 105 -5.30 8.65 2.97
N THR A 106 -5.47 9.95 2.72
CA THR A 106 -5.12 10.60 1.44
C THR A 106 -3.62 10.48 1.18
N ASN A 107 -2.77 10.78 2.18
CA ASN A 107 -1.32 10.67 2.06
C ASN A 107 -0.86 9.21 1.82
N ALA A 108 -1.42 8.26 2.55
CA ALA A 108 -1.09 6.85 2.40
C ALA A 108 -1.51 6.30 1.01
N ALA A 109 -2.70 6.67 0.53
CA ALA A 109 -3.15 6.33 -0.82
C ALA A 109 -2.24 6.95 -1.90
N ALA A 110 -1.87 8.22 -1.74
CA ALA A 110 -0.94 8.88 -2.64
C ALA A 110 0.43 8.19 -2.69
N LEU A 111 0.99 7.78 -1.54
CA LEU A 111 2.24 7.02 -1.47
C LEU A 111 2.16 5.69 -2.24
N VAL A 112 1.07 4.93 -2.07
CA VAL A 112 0.87 3.67 -2.81
C VAL A 112 0.69 3.94 -4.31
N GLY A 113 -0.06 4.98 -4.68
CA GLY A 113 -0.21 5.42 -6.07
C GLY A 113 1.13 5.78 -6.71
N LEU A 114 1.98 6.55 -6.01
CA LEU A 114 3.31 6.92 -6.47
C LEU A 114 4.23 5.70 -6.58
N TYR A 115 4.18 4.76 -5.63
CA TYR A 115 4.92 3.49 -5.71
C TYR A 115 4.54 2.70 -6.97
N GLN A 116 3.24 2.61 -7.29
CA GLN A 116 2.75 1.95 -8.49
C GLN A 116 3.30 2.61 -9.78
N VAL A 117 3.39 3.94 -9.82
CA VAL A 117 3.94 4.65 -10.98
C VAL A 117 5.46 4.51 -11.07
N ILE A 118 6.17 4.80 -9.98
CA ILE A 118 7.64 4.90 -9.95
C ILE A 118 8.29 3.51 -10.06
N VAL A 119 7.87 2.57 -9.22
CA VAL A 119 8.51 1.26 -9.09
C VAL A 119 7.86 0.24 -10.01
N MET A 120 6.52 0.16 -10.02
CA MET A 120 5.80 -0.84 -10.83
C MET A 120 5.58 -0.39 -12.29
N ARG A 121 6.00 0.83 -12.66
CA ARG A 121 5.86 1.39 -14.02
C ARG A 121 4.42 1.43 -14.55
N LYS A 122 3.43 1.51 -13.65
CA LYS A 122 2.02 1.71 -14.04
C LYS A 122 1.82 3.14 -14.55
N THR A 123 0.86 3.32 -15.45
CA THR A 123 0.36 4.66 -15.80
C THR A 123 -0.35 5.29 -14.60
N ALA A 124 -0.43 6.62 -14.56
CA ALA A 124 -1.18 7.33 -13.51
C ALA A 124 -2.64 6.86 -13.43
N LYS A 125 -3.29 6.62 -14.58
CA LYS A 125 -4.65 6.08 -14.64
C LYS A 125 -4.74 4.72 -13.93
N GLN A 126 -3.85 3.77 -14.26
CA GLN A 126 -3.84 2.45 -13.63
C GLN A 126 -3.55 2.50 -12.13
N ALA A 127 -2.68 3.40 -11.69
CA ALA A 127 -2.36 3.58 -10.27
C ALA A 127 -3.53 4.17 -9.47
N TYR A 128 -4.30 5.07 -10.10
CA TYR A 128 -5.45 5.74 -9.49
C TYR A 128 -6.72 4.86 -9.43
N GLN A 129 -7.00 4.05 -10.45
CA GLN A 129 -8.23 3.26 -10.55
C GLN A 129 -8.63 2.49 -9.26
N PRO A 130 -7.72 1.79 -8.56
CA PRO A 130 -8.06 1.07 -7.33
C PRO A 130 -8.54 1.98 -6.19
N PHE A 131 -8.16 3.27 -6.21
CA PHE A 131 -8.44 4.25 -5.17
C PHE A 131 -9.60 5.19 -5.52
N ALA A 132 -10.31 4.98 -6.64
CA ALA A 132 -11.35 5.90 -7.10
C ALA A 132 -12.56 6.02 -6.13
N GLY A 133 -12.73 5.07 -5.22
CA GLY A 133 -13.83 5.04 -4.23
C GLY A 133 -13.37 5.17 -2.77
N VAL A 134 -12.15 5.65 -2.51
CA VAL A 134 -11.50 5.73 -1.18
C VAL A 134 -11.68 7.10 -0.53
#